data_AF-A0A645D0W1-F1
#
_entry.id   AF-A0A645D0W1-F1
#
_cell.length_a   1.000
_cell.length_b   1.000
_cell.length_c   1.000
_cell.angle_alpha   90.00
_cell.angle_beta   90.00
_cell.angle_gamma   90.00
#
_symmetry.space_group_name_H-M   'P 1'
#
loop_
_entity.id
_entity.type
_entity.pdbx_description
1 polymer ?
#
loop_
_entity_poly.entity_id
_entity_poly.type
_entity_poly.pdbx_seq_one_letter_code
_entity_poly.pdbx_strand_id
1 'polypeptide(L)' 'MNKYKKLNLAVYKDNKKSVDFYMNRGFKIVKEQKNEDSAYAEYIMEIHCD' A
#
# COMPACT_ATOMS: atom_id res chain seq x y z
N MET A 1 8.84 -16.95 14.88
CA MET A 1 7.51 -17.22 14.30
C MET A 1 6.95 -15.89 13.81
N ASN A 2 6.82 -15.71 12.49
CA ASN A 2 6.30 -14.47 11.91
C ASN A 2 4.79 -14.43 12.20
N LYS A 3 4.36 -13.60 13.16
CA LYS A 3 2.97 -13.62 13.67
C LYS A 3 1.97 -13.18 12.60
N TYR A 4 2.42 -12.44 11.60
CA TYR A 4 1.61 -11.92 10.51
C TYR A 4 2.16 -12.38 9.17
N LYS A 5 1.35 -13.13 8.41
CA LYS A 5 1.69 -13.62 7.06
C LYS A 5 1.61 -12.53 5.98
N LYS A 6 1.01 -11.40 6.32
CA LYS A 6 0.68 -10.33 5.39
C LYS A 6 0.60 -8.99 6.12
N LEU A 7 1.07 -7.95 5.45
CA LEU A 7 0.90 -6.56 5.86
C LEU A 7 0.21 -5.79 4.74
N ASN A 8 -0.73 -4.92 5.11
CA ASN A 8 -1.46 -4.05 4.19
C ASN A 8 -1.36 -2.58 4.63
N LEU A 9 -1.42 -1.67 3.67
CA LEU A 9 -1.39 -0.22 3.90
C LEU A 9 -2.09 0.54 2.77
N ALA A 10 -2.53 1.76 3.06
CA ALA A 10 -3.05 2.71 2.07
C ALA A 10 -2.03 3.84 1.84
N VAL A 11 -1.77 4.21 0.59
CA VAL A 11 -0.86 5.31 0.22
C VAL A 11 -1.51 6.18 -0.83
N TYR A 12 -1.54 7.50 -0.59
CA TYR A 12 -2.00 8.45 -1.61
C TYR A 12 -1.25 8.26 -2.93
N LYS A 13 -2.02 8.14 -4.01
CA LYS A 13 -1.51 7.90 -5.37
C LYS A 13 -0.52 8.99 -5.81
N ASP A 14 -0.76 10.22 -5.38
CA ASP A 14 0.10 11.37 -5.70
C ASP A 14 1.40 11.40 -4.89
N ASN A 15 1.50 10.62 -3.80
CA ASN A 15 2.73 10.47 -3.03
C ASN A 15 3.67 9.44 -3.70
N LYS A 16 4.15 9.78 -4.90
CA LYS A 16 5.01 8.93 -5.74
C LYS A 16 6.22 8.39 -4.98
N LYS A 17 6.86 9.22 -4.13
CA LYS A 17 8.00 8.80 -3.31
C LYS A 17 7.67 7.64 -2.37
N SER A 18 6.52 7.68 -1.71
CA SER A 18 6.06 6.59 -0.86
C SER A 18 5.67 5.36 -1.67
N VAL A 19 4.97 5.53 -2.79
CA VAL A 19 4.60 4.42 -3.68
C VAL A 19 5.86 3.66 -4.12
N ASP A 20 6.85 4.37 -4.65
CA ASP A 20 8.11 3.77 -5.11
C ASP A 20 8.85 3.07 -3.97
N PHE A 21 8.89 3.69 -2.79
CA PHE A 21 9.52 3.12 -1.60
C PHE A 21 8.90 1.79 -1.16
N TYR A 22 7.57 1.68 -1.15
CA TYR A 22 6.89 0.43 -0.78
C TYR A 22 7.01 -0.63 -1.88
N MET A 23 6.92 -0.23 -3.15
CA MET A 23 7.18 -1.13 -4.29
C MET A 23 8.59 -1.74 -4.21
N ASN A 24 9.61 -0.92 -3.92
CA ASN A 24 10.99 -1.38 -3.75
C ASN A 24 11.20 -2.30 -2.55
N ARG A 25 10.29 -2.28 -1.57
CA ARG A 25 10.30 -3.18 -0.40
C ARG A 25 9.54 -4.48 -0.64
N GLY A 26 8.95 -4.67 -1.82
CA GLY A 26 8.22 -5.87 -2.19
C GLY A 26 6.71 -5.79 -1.95
N PHE A 27 6.18 -4.63 -1.55
CA PHE A 27 4.74 -4.43 -1.56
C PHE A 27 4.23 -4.36 -3.00
N LYS A 28 3.00 -4.80 -3.21
CA LYS A 28 2.29 -4.76 -4.50
C LYS A 28 1.01 -3.98 -4.35
N ILE A 29 0.68 -3.17 -5.35
CA ILE A 29 -0.63 -2.50 -5.43
C ILE A 29 -1.70 -3.56 -5.71
N VAL A 30 -2.73 -3.64 -4.86
CA VAL A 30 -3.83 -4.60 -5.02
C VAL A 30 -5.16 -3.93 -5.33
N LYS A 31 -5.31 -2.63 -5.00
CA LYS A 31 -6.53 -1.87 -5.25
C LYS A 31 -6.20 -0.38 -5.35
N GLU A 32 -6.90 0.32 -6.24
CA GLU A 32 -7.02 1.78 -6.22
C GLU A 32 -8.39 2.14 -5.65
N GLN A 33 -8.45 3.13 -4.76
CA GLN A 33 -9.69 3.61 -4.16
C GLN A 33 -9.63 5.10 -3.87
N LYS A 34 -10.78 5.73 -3.59
CA LYS A 34 -10.83 7.06 -3.00
C LYS A 34 -10.86 6.94 -1.48
N ASN A 35 -10.09 7.77 -0.81
CA ASN A 35 -10.21 8.00 0.63
C ASN A 35 -11.60 8.58 0.93
N GLU A 36 -12.31 8.02 1.91
CA GLU A 36 -13.71 8.38 2.18
C GLU A 36 -13.86 9.82 2.71
N ASP A 37 -12.88 10.29 3.50
CA ASP A 37 -12.95 11.61 4.13
C ASP A 37 -12.42 12.73 3.23
N SER A 38 -11.34 12.46 2.50
CA SER A 38 -10.62 13.47 1.71
C SER A 38 -10.89 13.40 0.20
N ALA A 39 -11.56 12.35 -0.27
CA ALA A 39 -11.81 12.05 -1.68
C ALA A 39 -10.56 11.89 -2.57
N TYR A 40 -9.35 11.92 -1.99
CA TYR A 40 -8.10 11.70 -2.71
C TYR A 40 -7.91 10.23 -3.09
N ALA A 41 -7.28 9.98 -4.23
CA ALA A 41 -6.98 8.63 -4.69
C ALA A 41 -5.84 8.01 -3.86
N GLU A 42 -6.02 6.75 -3.47
CA GLU A 42 -5.09 5.94 -2.70
C GLU A 42 -4.92 4.56 -3.33
N TYR A 43 -3.72 4.01 -3.18
CA TYR A 43 -3.43 2.60 -3.41
C TYR A 43 -3.51 1.83 -2.10
N ILE A 44 -4.24 0.73 -2.11
CA ILE A 44 -4.03 -0.34 -1.13
C ILE A 44 -2.87 -1.20 -1.63
N MET A 45 -1.85 -1.34 -0.80
CA MET A 45 -0.65 -2.11 -1.08
C MET A 45 -0.47 -3.24 -0.07
N GLU A 46 0.08 -4.37 -0.52
CA GLU A 46 0.23 -5.57 0.30
C GLU A 46 1.59 -6.25 0.09
N ILE A 47 2.16 -6.80 1.17
CA ILE A 47 3.33 -7.68 1.12
C ILE A 47 3.05 -8.96 1.91
N HIS A 48 3.55 -10.08 1.39
CA HIS A 48 3.48 -11.38 2.05
C HIS A 48 4.82 -11.67 2.71
N CYS A 49 4.78 -12.04 3.99
CA CYS A 49 5.95 -12.35 4.79
C CYS A 49 6.04 -13.87 4.92
N ASP A 50 6.67 -14.51 3.94
CA ASP A 50 6.96 -15.95 3.95
C ASP A 50 8.16 -16.28 4.86
#